data_AF-A0A257IQJ8-F1
#
_entry.id   AF-A0A257IQJ8-F1
#
_cell.length_a   1.000
_cell.length_b   1.000
_cell.length_c   1.000
_cell.angle_alpha   90.00
_cell.angle_beta   90.00
_cell.angle_gamma   90.00
#
_symmetry.space_group_name_H-M   'P 1'
#
loop_
_entity.id
_entity.type
_entity.pdbx_description
1 polymer ?
#
loop_
_entity_poly.entity_id
_entity_poly.type
_entity_poly.pdbx_seq_one_letter_code
_entity_poly.pdbx_strand_id
1 'polypeptide(L)'
;MRRVSAPPLLLDLLIVLPALAVALALRPWRAVGAGGPPWPWLAWWAVLPLLWGADHYAHMPIVQPLSGAALLVLCAGWPLAMLALVPAAALTATLADLGAVEGLHRLAWLGVVPGSLALLGGLALRRWLPRHLFIYILGRGFFVTLAAVTLAGALALAATGPLHGTSDEDLLLARGLAAS
;
A
#
# COMPACT_ATOMS: atom_id res chain seq x y z
N MET A 1 -17.85 -10.52 -24.60
CA MET A 1 -18.27 -10.20 -23.22
C MET A 1 -17.13 -10.61 -22.29
N ARG A 2 -16.30 -9.65 -21.87
CA ARG A 2 -15.13 -9.90 -21.01
C ARG A 2 -15.63 -10.24 -19.60
N ARG A 3 -15.43 -11.47 -19.14
CA ARG A 3 -15.55 -11.78 -17.71
C ARG A 3 -14.37 -11.10 -17.03
N VAL A 4 -14.62 -9.95 -16.43
CA VAL A 4 -13.74 -9.39 -15.41
C VAL A 4 -13.70 -10.45 -14.31
N SER A 5 -12.60 -11.17 -14.18
CA SER A 5 -12.36 -12.00 -13.01
C SER A 5 -12.45 -11.06 -11.82
N ALA A 6 -13.47 -11.20 -10.98
CA ALA A 6 -13.56 -10.41 -9.77
C ALA A 6 -12.25 -10.57 -8.99
N PRO A 7 -11.66 -9.48 -8.46
CA PRO A 7 -10.56 -9.61 -7.50
C PRO A 7 -10.97 -10.62 -6.42
N PRO A 8 -10.05 -11.42 -5.86
CA PRO A 8 -10.40 -12.40 -4.84
C PRO A 8 -10.83 -11.66 -3.56
N LEU A 9 -12.10 -11.28 -3.51
CA LEU A 9 -12.72 -10.50 -2.43
C LEU A 9 -12.45 -11.12 -1.06
N LEU A 10 -12.44 -12.45 -0.99
CA LEU A 10 -12.11 -13.18 0.24
C LEU A 10 -10.68 -12.88 0.72
N LEU A 11 -9.70 -12.87 -0.19
CA LEU A 11 -8.31 -12.58 0.16
C LEU A 11 -8.15 -11.14 0.62
N ASP A 12 -8.75 -10.20 -0.09
CA ASP A 12 -8.66 -8.77 0.27
C ASP A 12 -9.29 -8.52 1.65
N LEU A 13 -10.43 -9.17 1.96
CA LEU A 13 -11.04 -9.15 3.29
C LEU A 13 -10.15 -9.79 4.36
N LEU A 14 -9.54 -10.95 4.07
CA LEU A 14 -8.62 -11.63 4.99
C LEU A 14 -7.36 -10.82 5.27
N ILE A 15 -6.96 -9.91 4.38
CA ILE A 15 -5.84 -8.99 4.60
C ILE A 15 -6.30 -7.76 5.40
N VAL A 16 -7.39 -7.12 4.96
CA VAL A 16 -7.82 -5.82 5.49
C VAL A 16 -8.44 -5.93 6.88
N LEU A 17 -9.32 -6.90 7.12
CA LEU A 17 -10.04 -7.05 8.38
C LEU A 17 -9.12 -7.25 9.59
N PRO A 18 -8.15 -8.18 9.60
CA PRO A 18 -7.27 -8.34 10.76
C PRO A 18 -6.37 -7.13 10.96
N ALA A 19 -5.87 -6.50 9.89
CA ALA A 19 -5.07 -5.29 10.00
C ALA A 19 -5.86 -4.16 10.67
N LEU A 20 -7.12 -3.95 10.27
CA LEU A 20 -8.00 -2.97 10.90
C LEU A 20 -8.36 -3.34 12.34
N ALA A 21 -8.64 -4.62 12.62
CA ALA A 21 -8.93 -5.08 13.98
C ALA A 21 -7.77 -4.82 14.94
N VAL A 22 -6.53 -5.13 14.52
CA VAL A 22 -5.32 -4.83 15.29
C VAL A 22 -5.12 -3.32 15.42
N ALA A 23 -5.30 -2.56 14.34
CA ALA A 23 -5.18 -1.11 14.37
C ALA A 23 -6.16 -0.48 15.37
N LEU A 24 -7.43 -0.92 15.40
CA LEU A 24 -8.44 -0.46 16.36
C LEU A 24 -8.10 -0.87 17.79
N ALA A 25 -7.62 -2.10 18.00
CA ALA A 25 -7.23 -2.62 19.31
C ALA A 25 -6.11 -1.79 19.95
N LEU A 26 -5.20 -1.23 19.13
CA LEU A 26 -4.10 -0.38 19.58
C LEU A 26 -4.55 1.05 19.95
N ARG A 27 -5.82 1.41 19.76
CA ARG A 27 -6.42 2.72 20.11
C ARG A 27 -5.58 3.92 19.62
N PRO A 28 -5.31 4.04 18.31
CA PRO A 28 -4.39 5.03 17.73
C PRO A 28 -4.75 6.47 18.05
N TRP A 29 -6.02 6.76 18.29
CA TRP A 29 -6.50 8.09 18.67
C TRP A 29 -5.87 8.61 19.96
N ARG A 30 -5.32 7.74 20.82
CA ARG A 30 -4.57 8.17 22.01
C ARG A 30 -3.22 8.79 21.68
N ALA A 31 -2.65 8.49 20.51
CA ALA A 31 -1.38 9.06 20.06
C ALA A 31 -1.55 10.46 19.45
N VAL A 32 -2.79 10.85 19.12
CA VAL A 32 -3.11 12.16 18.56
C VAL A 32 -3.42 13.11 19.72
N GLY A 33 -2.56 14.10 19.93
CA GLY A 33 -2.75 15.12 20.96
C GLY A 33 -3.87 16.12 20.62
N ALA A 34 -4.12 17.07 21.52
CA ALA A 34 -5.17 18.09 21.36
C ALA A 34 -5.01 18.97 20.10
N GLY A 35 -3.78 19.08 19.56
CA GLY A 35 -3.49 19.79 18.32
C GLY A 35 -3.83 19.01 17.04
N GLY A 36 -4.40 17.81 17.16
CA GLY A 36 -4.71 16.96 16.02
C GLY A 36 -3.47 16.28 15.41
N PRO A 37 -3.64 15.55 14.31
CA PRO A 37 -2.54 14.88 13.65
C PRO A 37 -1.64 15.90 12.94
N PRO A 38 -0.33 15.62 12.81
CA PRO A 38 0.62 16.58 12.26
C PRO A 38 0.29 16.91 10.80
N TRP A 39 0.40 18.18 10.42
CA TRP A 39 0.03 18.66 9.08
C TRP A 39 0.67 17.89 7.90
N PRO A 40 1.94 17.39 7.96
CA PRO A 40 2.51 16.63 6.84
C PRO A 40 1.79 15.32 6.61
N TRP A 41 1.26 14.70 7.68
CA TRP A 41 0.45 13.50 7.56
C TRP A 41 -0.88 13.79 6.86
N LEU A 42 -1.56 14.88 7.23
CA LEU A 42 -2.82 15.30 6.58
C LEU A 42 -2.59 15.63 5.10
N ALA A 43 -1.54 16.39 4.81
CA ALA A 43 -1.19 16.76 3.44
C ALA A 43 -0.89 15.53 2.58
N TRP A 44 -0.10 14.58 3.10
CA TRP A 44 0.20 13.35 2.37
C TRP A 44 -1.04 12.47 2.18
N TRP A 45 -1.86 12.34 3.23
CA TRP A 45 -3.12 11.59 3.16
C TRP A 45 -4.06 12.15 2.08
N ALA A 46 -4.17 13.47 1.95
CA ALA A 46 -5.00 14.12 0.93
C ALA A 46 -4.52 13.87 -0.51
N VAL A 47 -3.24 13.56 -0.70
CA VAL A 47 -2.66 13.24 -2.02
C VAL A 47 -2.89 11.78 -2.41
N LEU A 48 -3.05 10.86 -1.44
CA LEU A 48 -3.20 9.42 -1.72
C LEU A 48 -4.35 9.09 -2.68
N PRO A 49 -5.57 9.66 -2.56
CA PRO A 49 -6.65 9.35 -3.50
C PRO A 49 -6.35 9.72 -4.95
N LEU A 50 -5.51 10.75 -5.17
CA LEU A 50 -5.07 11.14 -6.50
C LEU A 50 -4.06 10.13 -7.06
N LEU A 51 -3.11 9.68 -6.23
CA LEU A 51 -2.11 8.68 -6.61
C LEU A 51 -2.73 7.32 -6.90
N TRP A 52 -3.75 6.95 -6.13
CA TRP A 52 -4.41 5.66 -6.25
C TRP A 52 -5.38 5.59 -7.42
N GLY A 53 -5.90 6.73 -7.90
CA GLY A 53 -6.77 6.81 -9.08
C GLY A 53 -6.07 7.24 -10.37
N ALA A 54 -4.74 7.37 -10.35
CA ALA A 54 -3.96 7.94 -11.45
C ALA A 54 -4.19 7.25 -12.80
N ASP A 55 -4.37 5.94 -12.81
CA ASP A 55 -4.69 5.12 -13.99
C ASP A 55 -6.01 5.53 -14.65
N HIS A 56 -7.02 5.81 -13.82
CA HIS A 56 -8.35 6.21 -14.27
C HIS A 56 -8.37 7.65 -14.76
N TYR A 57 -7.71 8.57 -14.06
CA TYR A 57 -7.64 9.97 -14.48
C TYR A 57 -6.84 10.15 -15.78
N ALA A 58 -5.80 9.34 -15.98
CA ALA A 58 -4.99 9.38 -17.19
C ALA A 58 -5.61 8.61 -18.37
N HIS A 59 -6.67 7.82 -18.14
CA HIS A 59 -7.24 6.87 -19.11
C HIS A 59 -6.17 5.95 -19.75
N MET A 60 -5.09 5.67 -19.02
CA MET A 60 -3.93 4.92 -19.50
C MET A 60 -3.67 3.76 -18.53
N PRO A 61 -4.02 2.51 -18.89
CA PRO A 61 -3.86 1.34 -18.00
C PRO A 61 -2.41 1.05 -17.61
N ILE A 62 -1.44 1.60 -18.34
CA ILE A 62 -0.01 1.41 -18.07
C ILE A 62 0.49 2.29 -16.91
N VAL A 63 -0.25 3.34 -16.54
CA VAL A 63 0.09 4.19 -15.39
C VAL A 63 -0.22 3.40 -14.13
N GLN A 64 0.83 2.90 -13.49
CA GLN A 64 0.68 2.09 -12.28
C GLN A 64 0.37 2.99 -11.07
N PRO A 65 -0.73 2.76 -10.33
CA PRO A 65 -1.05 3.55 -9.15
C PRO A 65 0.06 3.47 -8.10
N LEU A 66 0.45 4.62 -7.56
CA LEU A 66 1.53 4.68 -6.57
C LEU A 66 0.98 4.45 -5.16
N SER A 67 1.55 3.49 -4.41
CA SER A 67 1.08 3.14 -3.07
C SER A 67 1.10 4.29 -2.07
N GLY A 68 2.25 4.94 -1.83
CA GLY A 68 2.39 5.99 -0.82
C GLY A 68 2.12 5.58 0.64
N ALA A 69 1.73 4.33 0.91
CA ALA A 69 1.32 3.87 2.24
C ALA A 69 2.49 3.79 3.24
N ALA A 70 3.68 3.41 2.77
CA ALA A 70 4.88 3.37 3.61
C ALA A 70 5.20 4.75 4.20
N LEU A 71 5.11 5.82 3.40
CA LEU A 71 5.33 7.18 3.88
C LEU A 71 4.27 7.60 4.91
N LEU A 72 3.01 7.22 4.70
CA LEU A 72 1.94 7.47 5.68
C LEU A 72 2.22 6.76 7.02
N VAL A 73 2.70 5.51 6.98
CA VAL A 73 3.12 4.74 8.16
C VAL A 73 4.33 5.37 8.84
N LEU A 74 5.26 5.97 8.08
CA LEU A 74 6.39 6.71 8.66
C LEU A 74 5.94 7.97 9.40
N CYS A 75 4.98 8.72 8.83
CA CYS A 75 4.48 9.98 9.38
C CYS A 75 3.54 9.79 10.57
N ALA A 76 2.62 8.82 10.52
CA ALA A 76 1.58 8.63 11.54
C ALA A 76 1.76 7.38 12.42
N GLY A 77 2.69 6.51 12.07
CA GLY A 77 2.72 5.15 12.61
C GLY A 77 1.71 4.24 11.92
N TRP A 78 1.91 2.93 12.10
CA TRP A 78 1.10 1.91 11.43
C TRP A 78 -0.38 1.93 11.82
N PRO A 79 -0.78 1.99 13.10
CA PRO A 79 -2.19 1.83 13.46
C PRO A 79 -3.06 2.99 12.95
N LEU A 80 -2.56 4.24 13.05
CA LEU A 80 -3.28 5.41 12.55
C LEU A 80 -3.32 5.43 11.02
N ALA A 81 -2.24 5.01 10.35
CA ALA A 81 -2.21 4.88 8.89
C ALA A 81 -3.24 3.87 8.38
N MET A 82 -3.36 2.69 9.00
CA MET A 82 -4.34 1.67 8.58
C MET A 82 -5.78 2.20 8.63
N LEU A 83 -6.13 2.98 9.65
CA LEU A 83 -7.45 3.60 9.74
C LEU A 83 -7.65 4.70 8.70
N ALA A 84 -6.59 5.47 8.40
CA ALA A 84 -6.65 6.56 7.43
C ALA A 84 -6.71 6.08 5.98
N LEU A 85 -6.17 4.90 5.67
CA LEU A 85 -6.23 4.33 4.33
C LEU A 85 -7.66 3.95 3.92
N VAL A 86 -8.55 3.63 4.87
CA VAL A 86 -9.97 3.29 4.59
C VAL A 86 -10.72 4.46 3.93
N PRO A 87 -10.79 5.66 4.53
CA PRO A 87 -11.44 6.80 3.87
C PRO A 87 -10.67 7.25 2.62
N ALA A 88 -9.34 7.09 2.54
CA ALA A 88 -8.60 7.36 1.31
C ALA A 88 -9.01 6.42 0.15
N ALA A 89 -9.21 5.13 0.44
CA ALA A 89 -9.72 4.16 -0.53
C ALA A 89 -11.15 4.51 -0.96
N ALA A 90 -12.01 4.87 -0.02
CA ALA A 90 -13.38 5.29 -0.30
C ALA A 90 -13.41 6.54 -1.19
N LEU A 91 -12.57 7.55 -0.89
CA LEU A 91 -12.42 8.75 -1.73
C LEU A 91 -11.86 8.42 -3.11
N THR A 92 -10.90 7.50 -3.20
CA THR A 92 -10.39 7.05 -4.50
C THR A 92 -11.51 6.41 -5.31
N ALA A 93 -12.30 5.54 -4.69
CA ALA A 93 -13.40 4.86 -5.36
C ALA A 93 -14.48 5.84 -5.84
N THR A 94 -14.80 6.88 -5.07
CA THR A 94 -15.77 7.89 -5.50
C THR A 94 -15.22 8.83 -6.56
N LEU A 95 -13.95 9.24 -6.47
CA LEU A 95 -13.35 10.19 -7.40
C LEU A 95 -12.99 9.56 -8.75
N ALA A 96 -12.56 8.30 -8.74
CA ALA A 96 -12.17 7.55 -9.94
C ALA A 96 -13.27 6.61 -10.46
N ASP A 97 -14.51 6.72 -9.94
CA ASP A 97 -15.68 5.90 -10.31
C ASP A 97 -15.40 4.38 -10.27
N LEU A 98 -14.68 3.94 -9.24
CA LEU A 98 -14.31 2.54 -9.05
C LEU A 98 -15.42 1.80 -8.29
N GLY A 99 -15.68 0.56 -8.69
CA GLY A 99 -16.53 -0.34 -7.91
C GLY A 99 -15.96 -0.60 -6.50
N ALA A 100 -16.83 -0.87 -5.52
CA ALA A 100 -16.43 -1.10 -4.13
C ALA A 100 -15.41 -2.25 -3.97
N VAL A 101 -15.51 -3.28 -4.80
CA VAL A 101 -14.57 -4.42 -4.83
C VAL A 101 -13.18 -3.98 -5.29
N GLU A 102 -13.11 -3.14 -6.32
CA GLU A 102 -11.84 -2.60 -6.83
C GLU A 102 -11.20 -1.65 -5.81
N GLY A 103 -12.00 -0.81 -5.15
CA GLY A 103 -11.54 0.03 -4.05
C GLY A 103 -10.97 -0.77 -2.87
N LEU A 104 -11.62 -1.89 -2.51
CA LEU A 104 -11.13 -2.81 -1.48
C LEU A 104 -9.81 -3.49 -1.89
N HIS A 105 -9.71 -3.92 -3.15
CA HIS A 105 -8.50 -4.51 -3.69
C HIS A 105 -7.32 -3.54 -3.65
N ARG A 106 -7.54 -2.28 -4.07
CA ARG A 106 -6.54 -1.20 -3.96
C ARG A 106 -6.16 -0.94 -2.50
N LEU A 107 -7.13 -0.91 -1.59
CA LEU A 107 -6.85 -0.76 -0.16
C LEU A 107 -5.93 -1.87 0.37
N ALA A 108 -6.19 -3.13 -0.01
CA ALA A 108 -5.37 -4.26 0.42
C ALA A 108 -3.93 -4.15 -0.11
N TRP A 109 -3.77 -3.99 -1.42
CA TRP A 109 -2.47 -4.16 -2.09
C TRP A 109 -1.65 -2.88 -2.25
N LEU A 110 -2.29 -1.71 -2.36
CA LEU A 110 -1.61 -0.42 -2.35
C LEU A 110 -1.51 0.18 -0.94
N GLY A 111 -2.36 -0.24 -0.01
CA GLY A 111 -2.41 0.29 1.35
C GLY A 111 -1.83 -0.65 2.40
N VAL A 112 -2.62 -1.67 2.76
CA VAL A 112 -2.42 -2.50 3.96
C VAL A 112 -1.15 -3.34 3.87
N VAL A 113 -0.91 -4.04 2.76
CA VAL A 113 0.26 -4.89 2.56
C VAL A 113 1.57 -4.07 2.59
N PRO A 114 1.78 -3.05 1.73
CA PRO A 114 3.02 -2.29 1.74
C PRO A 114 3.21 -1.51 3.04
N GLY A 115 2.14 -0.98 3.65
CA GLY A 115 2.21 -0.30 4.95
C GLY A 115 2.65 -1.25 6.08
N SER A 116 2.17 -2.49 6.08
CA SER A 116 2.55 -3.50 7.08
C SER A 116 3.97 -4.00 6.88
N LEU A 117 4.40 -4.22 5.63
CA LEU A 117 5.79 -4.55 5.31
C LEU A 117 6.74 -3.43 5.72
N ALA A 118 6.36 -2.17 5.51
CA ALA A 118 7.14 -1.02 5.95
C ALA A 118 7.28 -0.95 7.48
N LEU A 119 6.23 -1.31 8.24
CA LEU A 119 6.32 -1.47 9.70
C LEU A 119 7.34 -2.54 10.08
N LEU A 120 7.20 -3.75 9.52
CA LEU A 120 8.06 -4.89 9.83
C LEU A 120 9.52 -4.61 9.47
N GLY A 121 9.78 -4.08 8.28
CA GLY A 121 11.13 -3.67 7.86
C GLY A 121 11.70 -2.57 8.77
N GLY A 122 10.87 -1.61 9.19
CA GLY A 122 11.27 -0.59 10.16
C GLY A 122 11.62 -1.15 11.54
N LEU A 123 10.94 -2.21 11.99
CA LEU A 123 11.27 -2.93 13.24
C LEU A 123 12.55 -3.74 13.10
N ALA A 124 12.74 -4.44 11.98
CA ALA A 124 13.96 -5.19 11.69
C ALA A 124 15.18 -4.27 11.65
N LEU A 125 15.07 -3.11 11.00
CA LEU A 125 16.12 -2.09 10.97
C LEU A 125 16.51 -1.62 12.38
N ARG A 126 15.51 -1.38 13.24
CA ARG A 126 15.74 -0.98 14.64
C ARG A 126 16.43 -2.08 15.47
N ARG A 127 16.17 -3.35 15.14
CA ARG A 127 16.71 -4.49 15.88
C ARG A 127 18.14 -4.85 15.48
N TRP A 128 18.52 -4.60 14.23
CA TRP A 128 19.78 -5.08 13.65
C TRP A 128 20.79 -3.99 13.27
N LEU A 129 20.39 -2.73 13.07
CA LEU A 129 21.32 -1.67 12.64
C LEU A 129 21.69 -0.67 13.75
N PRO A 130 22.92 -0.09 13.67
CA PRO A 130 23.39 0.90 14.63
C PRO A 130 22.60 2.22 14.56
N ARG A 131 22.59 2.96 15.68
CA ARG A 131 21.74 4.15 15.91
C ARG A 131 22.27 5.43 15.28
N HIS A 132 22.58 5.41 13.99
CA HIS A 132 22.96 6.62 13.24
C HIS A 132 21.78 7.19 12.46
N LEU A 133 21.58 8.51 12.53
CA LEU A 133 20.45 9.19 11.88
C LEU A 133 20.43 8.96 10.36
N PHE A 134 21.61 9.01 9.71
CA PHE A 134 21.75 8.73 8.28
C PHE A 134 21.25 7.34 7.89
N ILE A 135 21.62 6.31 8.67
CA ILE A 135 21.18 4.92 8.46
C ILE A 135 19.66 4.82 8.63
N TYR A 136 19.08 5.56 9.56
CA TYR A 136 17.63 5.57 9.75
C TYR A 136 16.88 6.26 8.62
N ILE A 137 17.38 7.38 8.11
CA ILE A 137 16.74 8.07 6.97
C ILE A 137 16.85 7.21 5.72
N LEU A 138 18.05 6.73 5.38
CA LEU A 138 18.28 5.95 4.16
C LEU A 138 17.67 4.55 4.26
N GLY A 139 17.89 3.85 5.38
CA GLY A 139 17.36 2.52 5.61
C GLY A 139 15.84 2.51 5.66
N ARG A 140 15.23 3.33 6.53
CA ARG A 140 13.80 3.29 6.77
C ARG A 140 12.99 4.02 5.69
N GLY A 141 13.53 5.13 5.17
CA GLY A 141 12.85 5.95 4.17
C GLY A 141 12.96 5.37 2.76
N PHE A 142 14.14 4.87 2.38
CA PHE A 142 14.40 4.38 1.02
C PHE A 142 14.37 2.86 0.95
N PHE A 143 15.30 2.15 1.59
CA PHE A 143 15.45 0.70 1.39
C PHE A 143 14.25 -0.11 1.88
N VAL A 144 13.72 0.20 3.07
CA VAL A 144 12.54 -0.47 3.62
C VAL A 144 11.31 -0.19 2.77
N THR A 145 11.13 1.04 2.29
CA THR A 145 10.01 1.41 1.41
C THR A 145 10.11 0.68 0.07
N LEU A 146 11.30 0.68 -0.54
CA LEU A 146 11.56 -0.04 -1.79
C LEU A 146 11.25 -1.53 -1.61
N ALA A 147 11.82 -2.17 -0.60
CA ALA A 147 11.58 -3.58 -0.31
C ALA A 147 10.10 -3.87 -0.03
N ALA A 148 9.41 -3.01 0.73
CA ALA A 148 8.00 -3.19 1.05
C ALA A 148 7.10 -3.10 -0.18
N VAL A 149 7.34 -2.14 -1.07
CA VAL A 149 6.54 -1.98 -2.31
C VAL A 149 6.88 -3.10 -3.29
N THR A 150 8.15 -3.46 -3.46
CA THR A 150 8.56 -4.58 -4.33
C THR A 150 7.98 -5.91 -3.86
N LEU A 151 8.04 -6.20 -2.56
CA LEU A 151 7.45 -7.41 -1.99
C LEU A 151 5.92 -7.39 -2.06
N ALA A 152 5.28 -6.24 -1.81
CA ALA A 152 3.83 -6.12 -1.97
C ALA A 152 3.40 -6.41 -3.42
N GLY A 153 4.11 -5.85 -4.40
CA GLY A 153 3.85 -6.14 -5.82
C GLY A 153 4.09 -7.60 -6.20
N ALA A 154 5.19 -8.19 -5.72
CA ALA A 154 5.49 -9.62 -5.93
C ALA A 154 4.41 -10.53 -5.32
N LEU A 155 3.96 -10.21 -4.10
CA LEU A 155 2.88 -10.94 -3.42
C LEU A 155 1.54 -10.76 -4.15
N ALA A 156 1.24 -9.57 -4.65
CA ALA A 156 0.02 -9.29 -5.42
C ALA A 156 -0.02 -10.14 -6.69
N LEU A 157 1.10 -10.20 -7.42
CA LEU A 157 1.26 -11.03 -8.62
C LEU A 157 1.15 -12.53 -8.31
N ALA A 158 1.76 -12.99 -7.22
CA ALA A 158 1.70 -14.38 -6.81
C ALA A 158 0.28 -14.81 -6.37
N ALA A 159 -0.45 -13.91 -5.70
CA ALA A 159 -1.76 -14.22 -5.13
C ALA A 159 -2.92 -14.00 -6.10
N THR A 160 -2.79 -13.06 -7.04
CA THR A 160 -3.87 -12.67 -7.97
C THR A 160 -3.65 -13.22 -9.38
N GLY A 161 -2.46 -13.75 -9.67
CA GLY A 161 -2.08 -14.22 -10.99
C GLY A 161 -1.73 -13.08 -11.96
N PRO A 162 -1.25 -13.41 -13.17
CA PRO A 162 -0.82 -12.41 -14.14
C PRO A 162 -2.00 -11.61 -14.70
N LEU A 163 -1.72 -10.38 -15.16
CA LEU A 163 -2.68 -9.59 -15.94
C LEU A 163 -3.05 -10.36 -17.22
N HIS A 164 -4.35 -10.45 -17.49
CA HIS A 164 -4.92 -11.20 -18.62
C HIS A 164 -4.27 -10.82 -19.96
N GLY A 165 -3.67 -11.81 -20.63
CA GLY A 165 -3.11 -11.70 -21.98
C GLY A 165 -1.62 -11.99 -22.10
N THR A 166 -0.92 -12.27 -21.00
CA THR A 166 0.53 -12.53 -20.99
C THR A 166 0.77 -14.01 -20.82
N SER A 167 1.47 -14.64 -21.76
CA SER A 167 1.82 -16.06 -21.68
C SER A 167 2.77 -16.30 -20.50
N ASP A 168 2.73 -17.49 -19.89
CA ASP A 168 3.64 -17.84 -18.78
C ASP A 168 5.12 -17.67 -19.17
N GLU A 169 5.43 -17.80 -20.46
CA GLU A 169 6.76 -17.57 -21.04
C GLU A 169 7.17 -16.09 -21.04
N ASP A 170 6.27 -15.17 -21.38
CA ASP A 170 6.54 -13.73 -21.36
C ASP A 170 6.83 -13.24 -19.93
N LEU A 171 6.20 -13.86 -18.93
CA LEU A 171 6.44 -13.54 -17.52
C LEU A 171 7.78 -14.08 -17.02
N LEU A 172 8.21 -15.25 -17.52
CA LEU A 172 9.54 -15.78 -17.24
C LEU A 172 10.64 -14.96 -17.92
N LEU A 173 10.39 -14.50 -19.15
CA LEU A 173 11.29 -13.60 -19.89
C LEU A 173 11.39 -12.22 -19.21
N ALA A 174 10.27 -11.62 -18.80
CA ALA A 174 10.27 -10.35 -18.07
C ALA A 174 10.99 -10.46 -16.72
N ARG A 175 10.84 -11.59 -16.01
CA ARG A 175 11.55 -11.86 -14.75
C ARG A 175 13.05 -12.10 -14.95
N GLY A 176 13.44 -12.74 -16.05
CA GLY A 176 14.85 -12.89 -16.43
C GLY A 176 15.52 -11.55 -16.71
N LEU A 177 14.83 -10.65 -17.42
CA LEU A 177 15.34 -9.32 -17.75
C LEU A 177 15.35 -8.35 -16.55
N ALA A 178 14.40 -8.46 -15.62
CA ALA A 178 14.41 -7.67 -14.39
C ALA A 178 15.51 -8.09 -13.39
N ALA A 179 16.08 -9.28 -13.58
CA ALA A 179 17.17 -9.81 -12.76
C ALA A 179 18.56 -9.60 -13.36
N SER A 180 18.68 -9.10 -14.59
CA SER A 180 19.93 -8.83 -15.31
C SER A 180 20.30 -7.35 -15.33
#